data_AF-A0A8I0WPC5-F1
#
_entry.id   AF-A0A8I0WPC5-F1
#
_cell.length_a   1.000
_cell.length_b   1.000
_cell.length_c   1.000
_cell.angle_alpha   90.00
_cell.angle_beta   90.00
_cell.angle_gamma   90.00
#
_symmetry.space_group_name_H-M   'P 1'
#
loop_
_entity.id
_entity.type
_entity.pdbx_description
1 polymer ?
#
loop_
_entity_poly.entity_id
_entity_poly.type
_entity_poly.pdbx_seq_one_letter_code
_entity_poly.pdbx_strand_id
1 'polypeptide(L)'
;MSTLLSTQNLSFHNNHGLLLNDISLALIKGEKIGLIGYNGCGKSTLLKLLSHQLSPSSGAISVANQTVMAYIEQHLPVELQSMTLMDAVLHKLPEEYRLSEGWRAELLLSEMGFKLHEKDLLVSQLSGGQHTRLLLARALIIEPDLLLLDEPSNHLDLPTILWLETFLKQWRGSFILVSHDNTLLDNVTNCTWIIRDKSLSIFRLPCSQARIAQEEQDISAQHRHDAQQKEIDRIAQSAKQLAIWGHVYDNENLSRKAKQMEKHIVRLKDEQTEVTVGNQWVLQFSGTALRADRLCELNQLAVIPAENAPILYTVENQRIKSGDRVAIIGANGTGKSSLLKMIWSLSLAEISEQNAIKLHPRVELGYYDQKIAQLIDNDTLSDALKPFAPLTDEQRKMALISAGFAYTRHGQKVSTLSGGERARLLFVGLSLANYSLLILDEPTNHIDMEGKKALAEQISQFPGGVLLVSHDRELIENSCNRFWYIHNGVLTEHHDIEAIYQLISEKEMPETLLMDKLNNLQDIPSAPLISHDDDEKLFKLIELEEKLEADLARKTNHQKPALQEQWKLEINQLKKLLKLI
;
A
#
# COMPACT_ATOMS: atom_id res chain seq x y z
N MET A 1 -16.06 -18.64 -13.33
CA MET A 1 -15.25 -17.49 -12.87
C MET A 1 -15.42 -16.38 -13.89
N SER A 2 -16.01 -15.24 -13.52
CA SER A 2 -16.17 -14.10 -14.43
C SER A 2 -14.93 -13.20 -14.36
N THR A 3 -14.31 -12.92 -15.51
CA THR A 3 -13.26 -11.91 -15.62
C THR A 3 -13.88 -10.53 -15.50
N LEU A 4 -13.34 -9.67 -14.63
CA LEU A 4 -13.79 -8.28 -14.47
C LEU A 4 -13.01 -7.33 -15.38
N LEU A 5 -11.70 -7.54 -15.49
CA LEU A 5 -10.79 -6.72 -16.26
C LEU A 5 -9.68 -7.57 -16.88
N SER A 6 -9.25 -7.23 -18.09
CA SER A 6 -8.06 -7.82 -18.71
C SER A 6 -7.27 -6.79 -19.49
N THR A 7 -5.95 -6.95 -19.52
CA THR A 7 -5.06 -6.16 -20.38
C THR A 7 -4.34 -7.08 -21.36
N GLN A 8 -4.05 -6.55 -22.56
CA GLN A 8 -3.24 -7.24 -23.57
C GLN A 8 -2.15 -6.29 -24.03
N ASN A 9 -0.91 -6.72 -23.84
CA ASN A 9 0.32 -6.07 -24.30
C ASN A 9 0.36 -4.57 -23.96
N LEU A 10 -0.03 -4.24 -22.72
CA LEU A 10 -0.17 -2.87 -22.26
C LEU A 10 1.21 -2.26 -22.04
N SER A 11 1.53 -1.20 -22.78
CA SER A 11 2.75 -0.42 -22.55
C SER A 11 2.45 1.05 -22.35
N PHE A 12 3.26 1.70 -21.52
CA PHE A 12 3.12 3.11 -21.19
C PHE A 12 4.47 3.82 -21.13
N HIS A 13 4.57 4.93 -21.86
CA HIS A 13 5.70 5.84 -21.83
C HIS A 13 5.34 7.10 -21.03
N ASN A 14 6.21 7.47 -20.10
CA ASN A 14 6.15 8.78 -19.44
C ASN A 14 7.16 9.75 -20.09
N ASN A 15 7.24 10.98 -19.58
CA ASN A 15 8.18 12.00 -20.08
C ASN A 15 9.67 11.60 -19.94
N HIS A 16 9.97 10.56 -19.16
CA HIS A 16 11.32 10.06 -18.88
C HIS A 16 11.62 8.71 -19.57
N GLY A 17 10.69 8.19 -20.38
CA GLY A 17 10.85 6.95 -21.16
C GLY A 17 9.78 5.89 -20.87
N LEU A 18 10.09 4.65 -21.27
CA LEU A 18 9.22 3.49 -21.07
C LEU A 18 9.14 3.12 -19.59
N LEU A 19 7.93 3.18 -19.02
CA LEU A 19 7.66 2.89 -17.60
C LEU A 19 7.08 1.48 -17.41
N LEU A 20 6.14 1.09 -18.27
CA LEU A 20 5.49 -0.22 -18.26
C LEU A 20 5.61 -0.82 -19.66
N ASN A 21 5.99 -2.09 -19.74
CA ASN A 21 6.25 -2.78 -21.00
C ASN A 21 5.49 -4.12 -21.06
N ASP A 22 4.64 -4.26 -22.07
CA ASP A 22 3.99 -5.52 -22.45
C ASP A 22 3.22 -6.21 -21.31
N ILE A 23 2.48 -5.42 -20.52
CA ILE A 23 1.71 -5.94 -19.38
C ILE A 23 0.43 -6.62 -19.88
N SER A 24 0.36 -7.93 -19.71
CA SER A 24 -0.81 -8.75 -19.98
C SER A 24 -1.30 -9.41 -18.69
N LEU A 25 -2.54 -9.11 -18.29
CA LEU A 25 -3.13 -9.63 -17.06
C LEU A 25 -4.64 -9.88 -17.21
N ALA A 26 -5.19 -10.68 -16.31
CA ALA A 26 -6.63 -10.88 -16.17
C ALA A 26 -6.98 -10.89 -14.69
N LEU A 27 -7.94 -10.04 -14.30
CA LEU A 27 -8.48 -9.95 -12.95
C LEU A 27 -9.82 -10.68 -12.91
N ILE A 28 -9.94 -11.62 -11.98
CA ILE A 28 -11.11 -12.48 -11.81
C ILE A 28 -11.91 -12.02 -10.59
N LYS A 29 -13.24 -12.13 -10.67
CA LYS A 29 -14.13 -11.85 -9.53
C LYS A 29 -13.75 -12.72 -8.31
N GLY A 30 -13.61 -12.07 -7.15
CA GLY A 30 -13.16 -12.66 -5.89
C GLY A 30 -11.65 -12.57 -5.62
N GLU A 31 -10.84 -12.11 -6.59
CA GLU A 31 -9.41 -11.86 -6.34
C GLU A 31 -9.22 -10.60 -5.48
N LYS A 32 -8.42 -10.76 -4.42
CA LYS A 32 -7.98 -9.69 -3.52
C LYS A 32 -6.49 -9.52 -3.76
N ILE A 33 -6.13 -8.53 -4.56
CA ILE A 33 -4.81 -8.40 -5.15
C ILE A 33 -4.00 -7.36 -4.38
N GLY A 34 -2.80 -7.72 -3.95
CA GLY A 34 -1.77 -6.79 -3.50
C GLY A 34 -0.87 -6.39 -4.65
N LEU A 35 -0.72 -5.10 -4.94
CA LEU A 35 0.17 -4.59 -5.97
C LEU A 35 1.40 -3.94 -5.32
N ILE A 36 2.56 -4.59 -5.48
CA ILE A 36 3.84 -4.19 -4.87
C ILE A 36 4.89 -3.90 -5.95
N GLY A 37 5.96 -3.20 -5.54
CA GLY A 37 7.07 -2.82 -6.41
C GLY A 37 7.79 -1.58 -5.89
N TYR A 38 8.94 -1.26 -6.51
CA TYR A 38 9.77 -0.13 -6.10
C TYR A 38 9.08 1.22 -6.26
N ASN A 39 9.59 2.23 -5.56
CA ASN A 39 9.11 3.59 -5.76
C ASN A 39 9.44 4.07 -7.17
N GLY A 40 8.44 4.61 -7.86
CA GLY A 40 8.58 5.04 -9.25
C GLY A 40 8.48 3.93 -10.30
N CYS A 41 8.20 2.67 -9.95
CA CYS A 41 8.04 1.59 -10.95
C CYS A 41 6.71 1.66 -11.75
N GLY A 42 5.78 2.53 -11.35
CA GLY A 42 4.53 2.76 -12.09
C GLY A 42 3.27 2.12 -11.49
N LYS A 43 3.25 1.74 -10.20
CA LYS A 43 2.07 1.18 -9.49
C LYS A 43 0.82 2.06 -9.65
N SER A 44 0.91 3.33 -9.23
CA SER A 44 -0.17 4.31 -9.36
C SER A 44 -0.52 4.59 -10.83
N THR A 45 0.47 4.58 -11.72
CA THR A 45 0.25 4.72 -13.17
C THR A 45 -0.57 3.55 -13.72
N LEU A 46 -0.27 2.32 -13.31
CA LEU A 46 -1.04 1.14 -13.70
C LEU A 46 -2.49 1.26 -13.23
N LEU A 47 -2.74 1.63 -11.96
CA LEU A 47 -4.09 1.87 -11.46
C LEU A 47 -4.85 2.94 -12.25
N LYS A 48 -4.17 4.03 -12.64
CA LYS A 48 -4.74 5.10 -13.49
C LYS A 48 -5.03 4.63 -14.91
N LEU A 49 -4.22 3.75 -15.48
CA LEU A 49 -4.49 3.12 -16.77
C LEU A 49 -5.70 2.19 -16.66
N LEU A 50 -5.76 1.33 -15.63
CA LEU A 50 -6.87 0.41 -15.39
C LEU A 50 -8.20 1.11 -15.15
N SER A 51 -8.17 2.28 -14.49
CA SER A 51 -9.35 3.12 -14.25
C SER A 51 -9.70 4.07 -15.40
N HIS A 52 -9.02 3.96 -16.54
CA HIS A 52 -9.19 4.83 -17.72
C HIS A 52 -8.92 6.34 -17.48
N GLN A 53 -8.26 6.70 -16.38
CA GLN A 53 -7.79 8.08 -16.15
C GLN A 53 -6.60 8.44 -17.03
N LEU A 54 -5.81 7.45 -17.44
CA LEU A 54 -4.74 7.58 -18.41
C LEU A 54 -4.98 6.65 -19.60
N SER A 55 -4.54 7.09 -20.77
CA SER A 55 -4.54 6.27 -21.98
C SER A 55 -3.20 5.54 -22.13
N PRO A 56 -3.21 4.24 -22.47
CA PRO A 56 -1.96 3.52 -22.74
C PRO A 56 -1.29 4.01 -24.03
N SER A 57 0.03 3.84 -24.12
CA SER A 57 0.78 4.13 -25.35
C SER A 57 0.56 3.04 -26.40
N SER A 58 0.42 1.80 -25.96
CA SER A 58 0.06 0.66 -26.80
C SER A 58 -0.64 -0.42 -25.98
N GLY A 59 -1.28 -1.37 -26.67
CA GLY A 59 -2.07 -2.43 -26.05
C GLY A 59 -3.53 -2.01 -25.81
N ALA A 60 -4.28 -2.90 -25.18
CA ALA A 60 -5.70 -2.71 -24.92
C ALA A 60 -6.07 -3.09 -23.49
N ILE A 61 -7.04 -2.37 -22.94
CA ILE A 61 -7.69 -2.66 -21.65
C ILE A 61 -9.15 -2.98 -21.97
N SER A 62 -9.59 -4.17 -21.54
CA SER A 62 -10.98 -4.62 -21.70
C SER A 62 -11.60 -4.83 -20.33
N VAL A 63 -12.72 -4.16 -20.08
CA VAL A 63 -13.52 -4.27 -18.86
C VAL A 63 -14.80 -5.03 -19.20
N ALA A 64 -15.21 -5.97 -18.35
CA ALA A 64 -16.43 -6.72 -18.57
C ALA A 64 -17.67 -5.83 -18.47
N ASN A 65 -18.68 -6.10 -19.31
CA ASN A 65 -19.94 -5.36 -19.32
C ASN A 65 -20.56 -5.30 -17.91
N GLN A 66 -21.06 -4.13 -17.53
CA GLN A 66 -21.68 -3.84 -16.22
C GLN A 66 -20.74 -3.86 -15.01
N THR A 67 -19.43 -4.03 -15.17
CA THR A 67 -18.49 -3.94 -14.03
C THR A 67 -18.36 -2.49 -13.58
N VAL A 68 -18.69 -2.22 -12.32
CA VAL A 68 -18.49 -0.89 -11.71
C VAL A 68 -17.15 -0.87 -11.00
N MET A 69 -16.28 0.07 -11.37
CA MET A 69 -14.97 0.26 -10.75
C MET A 69 -14.94 1.56 -9.95
N ALA A 70 -14.38 1.53 -8.74
CA ALA A 70 -14.09 2.74 -7.98
C ALA A 70 -12.59 2.87 -7.72
N TYR A 71 -12.03 4.00 -8.13
CA TYR A 71 -10.67 4.40 -7.79
C TYR A 71 -10.69 5.29 -6.55
N ILE A 72 -9.91 4.91 -5.53
CA ILE A 72 -9.70 5.69 -4.32
C ILE A 72 -8.41 6.48 -4.52
N GLU A 73 -8.57 7.80 -4.62
CA GLU A 73 -7.47 8.74 -4.71
C GLU A 73 -6.67 8.79 -3.41
N GLN A 74 -5.40 9.19 -3.52
CA GLN A 74 -4.54 9.36 -2.34
C GLN A 74 -5.00 10.52 -1.45
N HIS A 75 -5.60 11.57 -2.01
CA HIS A 75 -5.99 12.80 -1.31
C HIS A 75 -7.40 13.21 -1.73
N LEU A 76 -8.16 13.85 -0.84
CA LEU A 76 -9.46 14.40 -1.21
C LEU A 76 -9.31 15.60 -2.15
N PRO A 77 -10.13 15.69 -3.21
CA PRO A 77 -10.21 16.88 -4.04
C PRO A 77 -10.51 18.13 -3.22
N VAL A 78 -9.83 19.24 -3.56
CA VAL A 78 -9.94 20.53 -2.85
C VAL A 78 -11.39 21.04 -2.80
N GLU A 79 -12.17 20.75 -3.84
CA GLU A 79 -13.58 21.14 -3.97
C GLU A 79 -14.47 20.58 -2.85
N LEU A 80 -14.08 19.47 -2.22
CA LEU A 80 -14.88 18.84 -1.17
C LEU A 80 -14.58 19.40 0.21
N GLN A 81 -13.50 20.17 0.38
CA GLN A 81 -13.07 20.65 1.70
C GLN A 81 -14.13 21.51 2.41
N SER A 82 -14.93 22.24 1.63
CA SER A 82 -16.02 23.08 2.12
C SER A 82 -17.36 22.38 2.24
N MET A 83 -17.46 21.10 1.86
CA MET A 83 -18.69 20.32 1.96
C MET A 83 -18.82 19.64 3.32
N THR A 84 -20.05 19.29 3.70
CA THR A 84 -20.30 18.39 4.82
C THR A 84 -19.86 16.96 4.47
N LEU A 85 -19.67 16.09 5.47
CA LEU A 85 -19.35 14.68 5.20
C LEU A 85 -20.44 14.00 4.37
N MET A 86 -21.70 14.30 4.71
CA MET A 86 -22.87 13.81 4.00
C MET A 86 -22.85 14.22 2.52
N ASP A 87 -22.70 15.53 2.27
CA ASP A 87 -22.68 16.07 0.92
C ASP A 87 -21.49 15.54 0.12
N ALA A 88 -20.32 15.38 0.75
CA ALA A 88 -19.13 14.84 0.10
C ALA A 88 -19.34 13.40 -0.40
N VAL A 89 -20.08 12.58 0.36
CA VAL A 89 -20.49 11.23 -0.04
C VAL A 89 -21.49 11.28 -1.19
N LEU A 90 -22.57 12.05 -1.04
CA LEU A 90 -23.61 12.17 -2.06
C LEU A 90 -23.13 12.83 -3.36
N HIS A 91 -22.11 13.68 -3.30
CA HIS A 91 -21.53 14.35 -4.48
C HIS A 91 -20.99 13.35 -5.52
N LYS A 92 -20.67 12.11 -5.12
CA LYS A 92 -20.24 11.06 -6.05
C LYS A 92 -21.39 10.55 -6.93
N LEU A 93 -22.64 10.71 -6.49
CA LEU A 93 -23.83 10.31 -7.22
C LEU A 93 -24.34 11.43 -8.15
N PRO A 94 -25.03 11.08 -9.25
CA PRO A 94 -25.78 12.04 -10.06
C PRO A 94 -26.82 12.79 -9.21
N GLU A 95 -27.09 14.06 -9.55
CA GLU A 95 -27.93 14.95 -8.73
C GLU A 95 -29.31 14.37 -8.40
N GLU A 96 -29.88 13.64 -9.35
CA GLU A 96 -31.20 13.00 -9.27
C GLU A 96 -31.31 11.99 -8.13
N TYR A 97 -30.21 11.31 -7.79
CA TYR A 97 -30.18 10.26 -6.76
C TYR A 97 -29.75 10.78 -5.38
N ARG A 98 -29.22 12.01 -5.28
CA ARG A 98 -28.64 12.51 -4.02
C ARG A 98 -29.66 12.59 -2.88
N LEU A 99 -30.90 12.97 -3.19
CA LEU A 99 -31.97 13.06 -2.19
C LEU A 99 -32.46 11.67 -1.73
N SER A 100 -32.59 10.71 -2.66
CA SER A 100 -33.09 9.37 -2.35
C SER A 100 -32.05 8.51 -1.62
N GLU A 101 -30.76 8.71 -1.91
CA GLU A 101 -29.65 7.93 -1.34
C GLU A 101 -29.08 8.53 -0.05
N GLY A 102 -29.74 9.53 0.54
CA GLY A 102 -29.29 10.16 1.79
C GLY A 102 -29.12 9.13 2.92
N TRP A 103 -30.11 8.26 3.13
CA TRP A 103 -30.05 7.22 4.16
C TRP A 103 -28.84 6.29 4.00
N ARG A 104 -28.44 6.00 2.75
CA ARG A 104 -27.31 5.14 2.42
C ARG A 104 -25.99 5.84 2.69
N ALA A 105 -25.88 7.13 2.38
CA ALA A 105 -24.72 7.92 2.75
C ALA A 105 -24.53 7.95 4.28
N GLU A 106 -25.62 8.12 5.05
CA GLU A 106 -25.58 8.09 6.51
C GLU A 106 -25.17 6.70 7.05
N LEU A 107 -25.69 5.62 6.47
CA LEU A 107 -25.29 4.26 6.80
C LEU A 107 -23.80 4.02 6.54
N LEU A 108 -23.29 4.39 5.36
CA LEU A 108 -21.88 4.24 5.00
C LEU A 108 -20.97 5.03 5.94
N LEU A 109 -21.32 6.28 6.28
CA LEU A 109 -20.57 7.07 7.25
C LEU A 109 -20.54 6.38 8.63
N SER A 110 -21.67 5.83 9.08
CA SER A 110 -21.71 5.05 10.32
C SER A 110 -20.84 3.80 10.26
N GLU A 111 -20.86 3.05 9.15
CA GLU A 111 -20.01 1.86 8.95
C GLU A 111 -18.51 2.21 8.93
N MET A 112 -18.15 3.40 8.43
CA MET A 112 -16.78 3.91 8.48
C MET A 112 -16.37 4.44 9.88
N GLY A 113 -17.29 4.39 10.86
CA GLY A 113 -17.03 4.78 12.25
C GLY A 113 -17.25 6.26 12.56
N PHE A 114 -17.96 7.00 11.70
CA PHE A 114 -18.41 8.36 12.03
C PHE A 114 -19.66 8.31 12.89
N LYS A 115 -19.76 9.22 13.87
CA LYS A 115 -20.95 9.35 14.73
C LYS A 115 -22.04 10.12 14.00
N LEU A 116 -23.30 9.93 14.40
CA LEU A 116 -24.45 10.55 13.73
C LEU A 116 -24.40 12.10 13.71
N HIS A 117 -23.79 12.73 14.71
CA HIS A 117 -23.63 14.19 14.77
C HIS A 117 -22.44 14.70 13.95
N GLU A 118 -21.55 13.81 13.52
CA GLU A 118 -20.36 14.17 12.73
C GLU A 118 -20.69 14.34 11.24
N LYS A 119 -21.88 13.92 10.78
CA LYS A 119 -22.28 14.00 9.36
C LYS A 119 -22.28 15.42 8.79
N ASP A 120 -22.53 16.42 9.66
CA ASP A 120 -22.57 17.83 9.31
C ASP A 120 -21.20 18.52 9.49
N LEU A 121 -20.17 17.78 9.93
CA LEU A 121 -18.81 18.31 9.99
C LEU A 121 -18.29 18.61 8.59
N LEU A 122 -17.47 19.65 8.50
CA LEU A 122 -16.80 19.99 7.26
C LEU A 122 -15.66 19.02 7.00
N VAL A 123 -15.46 18.66 5.74
CA VAL A 123 -14.36 17.80 5.30
C VAL A 123 -13.00 18.38 5.69
N SER A 124 -12.85 19.70 5.72
CA SER A 124 -11.62 20.39 6.15
C SER A 124 -11.22 20.15 7.60
N GLN A 125 -12.13 19.64 8.45
CA GLN A 125 -11.90 19.42 9.87
C GLN A 125 -11.48 17.98 10.18
N LEU A 126 -11.46 17.10 9.18
CA LEU A 126 -11.13 15.69 9.36
C LEU A 126 -9.65 15.48 9.66
N SER A 127 -9.38 14.44 10.46
CA SER A 127 -8.03 13.90 10.62
C SER A 127 -7.62 13.07 9.39
N GLY A 128 -6.32 12.80 9.23
CA GLY A 128 -5.80 11.92 8.17
C GLY A 128 -6.51 10.56 8.11
N GLY A 129 -6.77 9.94 9.26
CA GLY A 129 -7.49 8.67 9.33
C GLY A 129 -8.97 8.77 8.93
N GLN A 130 -9.63 9.86 9.33
CA GLN A 130 -11.00 10.15 8.93
C GLN A 130 -11.11 10.47 7.43
N HIS A 131 -10.09 11.08 6.82
CA HIS A 131 -10.07 11.33 5.39
C HIS A 131 -10.15 10.03 4.56
N THR A 132 -9.35 9.01 4.91
CA THR A 132 -9.40 7.71 4.22
C THR A 132 -10.73 6.99 4.41
N ARG A 133 -11.30 7.06 5.63
CA ARG A 133 -12.65 6.55 5.93
C ARG A 133 -13.72 7.22 5.05
N LEU A 134 -13.67 8.55 4.89
CA LEU A 134 -14.58 9.28 4.00
C LEU A 134 -14.38 8.89 2.53
N LEU A 135 -13.14 8.75 2.06
CA LEU A 135 -12.83 8.32 0.70
C LEU A 135 -13.40 6.93 0.39
N LEU A 136 -13.33 6.01 1.35
CA LEU A 136 -13.94 4.68 1.25
C LEU A 136 -15.47 4.78 1.17
N ALA A 137 -16.13 5.53 2.05
CA ALA A 137 -17.58 5.76 1.95
C ALA A 137 -17.99 6.32 0.58
N ARG A 138 -17.23 7.30 0.06
CA ARG A 138 -17.43 7.89 -1.27
C ARG A 138 -17.24 6.88 -2.40
N ALA A 139 -16.33 5.93 -2.27
CA ALA A 139 -16.13 4.88 -3.27
C ALA A 139 -17.24 3.83 -3.22
N LEU A 140 -17.75 3.50 -2.02
CA LEU A 140 -18.74 2.44 -1.81
C LEU A 140 -20.17 2.86 -2.16
N ILE A 141 -20.48 4.17 -2.17
CA ILE A 141 -21.82 4.64 -2.53
C ILE A 141 -22.22 4.35 -3.98
N ILE A 142 -21.27 4.01 -4.86
CA ILE A 142 -21.56 3.56 -6.23
C ILE A 142 -21.61 2.04 -6.38
N GLU A 143 -21.57 1.28 -5.27
CA GLU A 143 -21.66 -0.19 -5.29
C GLU A 143 -20.63 -0.87 -6.24
N PRO A 144 -19.32 -0.59 -6.08
CA PRO A 144 -18.32 -1.08 -7.01
C PRO A 144 -18.10 -2.60 -6.89
N ASP A 145 -17.95 -3.27 -8.04
CA ASP A 145 -17.48 -4.66 -8.13
C ASP A 145 -15.96 -4.77 -7.89
N LEU A 146 -15.22 -3.72 -8.28
CA LEU A 146 -13.77 -3.64 -8.19
C LEU A 146 -13.31 -2.33 -7.53
N LEU A 147 -12.60 -2.45 -6.41
CA LEU A 147 -11.94 -1.33 -5.75
C LEU A 147 -10.47 -1.23 -6.15
N LEU A 148 -10.03 -0.03 -6.50
CA LEU A 148 -8.63 0.28 -6.79
C LEU A 148 -8.12 1.25 -5.72
N LEU A 149 -7.28 0.75 -4.81
CA LEU A 149 -6.76 1.50 -3.68
C LEU A 149 -5.28 1.82 -3.89
N ASP A 150 -4.96 3.11 -4.00
CA ASP A 150 -3.60 3.61 -4.22
C ASP A 150 -3.01 4.14 -2.92
N GLU A 151 -2.22 3.33 -2.21
CA GLU A 151 -1.57 3.68 -0.94
C GLU A 151 -2.52 4.25 0.14
N PRO A 152 -3.66 3.61 0.44
CA PRO A 152 -4.62 4.12 1.43
C PRO A 152 -4.06 4.15 2.86
N SER A 153 -3.01 3.37 3.12
CA SER A 153 -2.35 3.26 4.44
C SER A 153 -1.37 4.39 4.74
N ASN A 154 -0.99 5.21 3.76
CA ASN A 154 0.02 6.24 3.98
C ASN A 154 -0.47 7.31 4.97
N HIS A 155 0.39 7.65 5.93
CA HIS A 155 0.12 8.63 6.99
C HIS A 155 -1.09 8.28 7.90
N LEU A 156 -1.59 7.05 7.83
CA LEU A 156 -2.55 6.55 8.79
C LEU A 156 -1.86 6.19 10.10
N ASP A 157 -2.55 6.44 11.20
CA ASP A 157 -2.11 5.88 12.46
C ASP A 157 -2.44 4.39 12.54
N LEU A 158 -1.71 3.69 13.39
CA LEU A 158 -1.88 2.27 13.62
C LEU A 158 -3.35 1.83 13.88
N PRO A 159 -4.15 2.56 14.68
CA PRO A 159 -5.56 2.24 14.87
C PRO A 159 -6.34 2.23 13.54
N THR A 160 -6.21 3.27 12.72
CA THR A 160 -6.90 3.34 11.42
C THR A 160 -6.44 2.24 10.45
N ILE A 161 -5.16 1.84 10.49
CA ILE A 161 -4.66 0.71 9.69
C ILE A 161 -5.34 -0.61 10.10
N LEU A 162 -5.49 -0.86 11.41
CA LEU A 162 -6.19 -2.05 11.92
C LEU A 162 -7.67 -2.08 11.51
N TRP A 163 -8.33 -0.92 11.55
CA TRP A 163 -9.70 -0.77 11.04
C TRP A 163 -9.79 -1.09 9.55
N LEU A 164 -8.88 -0.54 8.73
CA LEU A 164 -8.84 -0.77 7.27
C LEU A 164 -8.62 -2.26 6.95
N GLU A 165 -7.72 -2.91 7.68
CA GLU A 165 -7.46 -4.34 7.57
C GLU A 165 -8.73 -5.16 7.82
N THR A 166 -9.48 -4.82 8.87
CA THR A 166 -10.73 -5.49 9.23
C THR A 166 -11.81 -5.27 8.17
N PHE A 167 -11.94 -4.03 7.68
CA PHE A 167 -12.87 -3.67 6.61
C PHE A 167 -12.60 -4.49 5.33
N LEU A 168 -11.35 -4.51 4.85
CA LEU A 168 -10.97 -5.22 3.61
C LEU A 168 -11.09 -6.75 3.74
N LYS A 169 -10.88 -7.30 4.94
CA LYS A 169 -11.15 -8.72 5.23
C LYS A 169 -12.62 -9.06 5.03
N GLN A 170 -13.52 -8.24 5.56
CA GLN A 170 -14.97 -8.46 5.52
C GLN A 170 -15.60 -8.15 4.16
N TRP A 171 -15.00 -7.24 3.40
CA TRP A 171 -15.52 -6.84 2.09
C TRP A 171 -15.46 -8.02 1.08
N ARG A 172 -16.58 -8.23 0.37
CA ARG A 172 -16.84 -9.41 -0.48
C ARG A 172 -16.47 -9.23 -1.96
N GLY A 173 -16.15 -8.01 -2.40
CA GLY A 173 -15.79 -7.73 -3.80
C GLY A 173 -14.31 -8.03 -4.11
N SER A 174 -13.90 -7.67 -5.33
CA SER A 174 -12.50 -7.75 -5.77
C SER A 174 -11.79 -6.41 -5.56
N PHE A 175 -10.54 -6.41 -5.15
CA PHE A 175 -9.78 -5.17 -5.04
C PHE A 175 -8.33 -5.32 -5.47
N ILE A 176 -7.73 -4.21 -5.90
CA ILE A 176 -6.29 -4.04 -6.03
C ILE A 176 -5.86 -3.04 -4.96
N LEU A 177 -5.02 -3.49 -4.04
CA LEU A 177 -4.46 -2.68 -2.97
C LEU A 177 -2.96 -2.47 -3.25
N VAL A 178 -2.60 -1.22 -3.51
CA VAL A 178 -1.19 -0.80 -3.44
C VAL A 178 -0.91 -0.38 -2.02
N SER A 179 0.06 -1.03 -1.39
CA SER A 179 0.54 -0.67 -0.05
C SER A 179 2.00 -1.08 0.11
N HIS A 180 2.72 -0.34 0.96
CA HIS A 180 4.03 -0.71 1.46
C HIS A 180 4.00 -1.45 2.80
N ASP A 181 2.83 -1.87 3.30
CA ASP A 181 2.66 -2.65 4.53
C ASP A 181 2.48 -4.15 4.20
N ASN A 182 3.49 -4.96 4.52
CA ASN A 182 3.49 -6.39 4.23
C ASN A 182 2.44 -7.14 5.05
N THR A 183 2.29 -6.79 6.33
CA THR A 183 1.34 -7.42 7.25
C THR A 183 -0.10 -7.16 6.82
N LEU A 184 -0.40 -5.92 6.42
CA LEU A 184 -1.72 -5.58 5.86
C LEU A 184 -2.00 -6.43 4.61
N LEU A 185 -1.06 -6.48 3.67
CA LEU A 185 -1.23 -7.22 2.41
C LEU A 185 -1.40 -8.73 2.65
N ASP A 186 -0.57 -9.35 3.48
CA ASP A 186 -0.70 -10.79 3.80
C ASP A 186 -2.04 -11.11 4.45
N ASN A 187 -2.56 -10.20 5.27
CA ASN A 187 -3.80 -10.39 6.00
C ASN A 187 -5.06 -10.21 5.12
N VAL A 188 -5.00 -9.37 4.07
CA VAL A 188 -6.18 -9.01 3.26
C VAL A 188 -6.16 -9.58 1.84
N THR A 189 -4.99 -9.92 1.30
CA THR A 189 -4.81 -10.33 -0.11
C THR A 189 -4.61 -11.83 -0.27
N ASN A 190 -4.99 -12.38 -1.42
CA ASN A 190 -4.78 -13.77 -1.81
C ASN A 190 -3.95 -13.92 -3.09
N CYS A 191 -3.66 -12.81 -3.77
CA CYS A 191 -2.85 -12.73 -4.96
C CYS A 191 -1.94 -11.51 -4.87
N THR A 192 -0.71 -11.63 -5.35
CA THR A 192 0.28 -10.56 -5.34
C THR A 192 0.77 -10.30 -6.75
N TRP A 193 0.74 -9.04 -7.14
CA TRP A 193 1.24 -8.50 -8.39
C TRP A 193 2.50 -7.71 -8.08
N ILE A 194 3.62 -8.04 -8.72
CA ILE A 194 4.91 -7.40 -8.48
C ILE A 194 5.33 -6.70 -9.76
N ILE A 195 5.42 -5.36 -9.72
CA ILE A 195 5.97 -4.57 -10.82
C ILE A 195 7.47 -4.37 -10.59
N ARG A 196 8.28 -4.94 -11.49
CA ARG A 196 9.73 -4.78 -11.48
C ARG A 196 10.28 -4.83 -12.90
N ASP A 197 11.33 -4.05 -13.14
CA ASP A 197 12.02 -4.00 -14.44
C ASP A 197 11.07 -3.70 -15.61
N LYS A 198 10.05 -2.84 -15.37
CA LYS A 198 8.98 -2.45 -16.31
C LYS A 198 8.00 -3.58 -16.67
N SER A 199 8.18 -4.76 -16.12
CA SER A 199 7.33 -5.92 -16.30
C SER A 199 6.43 -6.15 -15.07
N LEU A 200 5.42 -6.98 -15.24
CA LEU A 200 4.52 -7.39 -14.16
C LEU A 200 4.59 -8.92 -13.98
N SER A 201 4.93 -9.38 -12.79
CA SER A 201 4.81 -10.78 -12.39
C SER A 201 3.59 -10.98 -11.49
N ILE A 202 2.88 -12.09 -11.70
CA ILE A 202 1.62 -12.39 -11.00
C ILE A 202 1.79 -13.70 -10.23
N PHE A 203 1.57 -13.64 -8.92
CA PHE A 203 1.60 -14.80 -8.02
C PHE A 203 0.25 -14.95 -7.33
N ARG A 204 -0.32 -16.15 -7.39
CA ARG A 204 -1.54 -16.48 -6.62
C ARG A 204 -1.19 -16.91 -5.20
N LEU A 205 -0.44 -16.04 -4.53
CA LEU A 205 0.09 -16.23 -3.18
C LEU A 205 -0.06 -14.92 -2.41
N PRO A 206 -0.16 -14.97 -1.07
CA PRO A 206 0.02 -13.81 -0.20
C PRO A 206 1.38 -13.13 -0.42
N CYS A 207 1.49 -11.87 -0.01
CA CYS A 207 2.62 -10.99 -0.29
C CYS A 207 3.97 -11.59 0.13
N SER A 208 4.12 -12.06 1.37
CA SER A 208 5.38 -12.64 1.85
C SER A 208 5.82 -13.87 1.06
N GLN A 209 4.87 -14.77 0.73
CA GLN A 209 5.16 -15.97 -0.05
C GLN A 209 5.47 -15.64 -1.51
N ALA A 210 4.76 -14.68 -2.10
CA ALA A 210 5.02 -14.20 -3.45
C ALA A 210 6.41 -13.58 -3.59
N ARG A 211 6.87 -12.84 -2.57
CA ARG A 211 8.22 -12.26 -2.54
C ARG A 211 9.31 -13.34 -2.50
N ILE A 212 9.12 -14.38 -1.69
CA ILE A 212 10.05 -15.53 -1.66
C ILE A 212 10.08 -16.22 -3.03
N ALA A 213 8.91 -16.48 -3.63
CA ALA A 213 8.82 -17.09 -4.95
C ALA A 213 9.48 -16.23 -6.05
N GLN A 214 9.36 -14.90 -5.97
CA GLN A 214 10.04 -13.97 -6.87
C GLN A 214 11.57 -14.07 -6.71
N GLU A 215 12.07 -14.11 -5.48
CA GLU A 215 13.51 -14.24 -5.19
C GLU A 215 14.07 -15.58 -5.69
N GLU A 216 13.32 -16.68 -5.54
CA GLU A 216 13.68 -17.98 -6.11
C GLU A 216 13.74 -17.95 -7.65
N GLN A 217 12.78 -17.28 -8.29
CA GLN A 217 12.80 -17.06 -9.75
C GLN A 217 14.03 -16.26 -10.19
N ASP A 218 14.43 -15.26 -9.40
CA ASP A 218 15.60 -14.42 -9.68
C ASP A 218 16.90 -15.19 -9.56
N ILE A 219 17.06 -15.98 -8.50
CA ILE A 219 18.23 -16.83 -8.30
C ILE A 219 18.35 -17.85 -9.46
N SER A 220 17.22 -18.45 -9.86
CA SER A 220 17.18 -19.37 -11.00
C SER A 220 17.50 -18.68 -12.34
N ALA A 221 17.02 -17.44 -12.54
CA ALA A 221 17.35 -16.63 -13.71
C ALA A 221 18.85 -16.27 -13.74
N GLN A 222 19.42 -15.87 -12.60
CA GLN A 222 20.86 -15.58 -12.47
C GLN A 222 21.70 -16.81 -12.82
N HIS A 223 21.38 -17.98 -12.28
CA HIS A 223 22.10 -19.21 -12.60
C HIS A 223 22.02 -19.58 -14.09
N ARG A 224 20.86 -19.40 -14.72
CA ARG A 224 20.69 -19.60 -16.17
C ARG A 224 21.50 -18.60 -16.97
N HIS A 225 21.47 -17.32 -16.60
CA HIS A 225 22.25 -16.26 -17.23
C HIS A 225 23.76 -16.55 -17.12
N ASP A 226 24.26 -16.94 -15.94
CA ASP A 226 25.67 -17.26 -15.73
C ASP A 226 26.13 -18.47 -16.54
N ALA A 227 25.27 -19.50 -16.67
CA ALA A 227 25.54 -20.66 -17.52
C ALA A 227 25.60 -20.27 -19.01
N GLN A 228 24.65 -19.47 -19.47
CA GLN A 228 24.62 -18.92 -20.84
C GLN A 228 25.86 -18.05 -21.11
N GLN A 229 26.25 -17.19 -20.15
CA GLN A 229 27.42 -16.32 -20.28
C GLN A 229 28.71 -17.13 -20.40
N LYS A 230 28.89 -18.18 -19.60
CA LYS A 230 30.05 -19.08 -19.70
C LYS A 230 30.15 -19.75 -21.07
N GLU A 231 29.02 -20.17 -21.65
CA GLU A 231 29.00 -20.77 -22.99
C GLU A 231 29.29 -19.72 -24.08
N ILE A 232 28.71 -18.52 -23.97
CA ILE A 232 29.02 -17.39 -24.85
C ILE A 232 30.53 -17.07 -24.82
N ASP A 233 31.13 -17.00 -23.63
CA ASP A 233 32.55 -16.72 -23.46
C ASP A 233 33.43 -17.81 -24.07
N ARG A 234 33.03 -19.08 -23.92
CA ARG A 234 33.72 -20.23 -24.54
C ARG A 234 33.69 -20.18 -26.06
N ILE A 235 32.52 -19.90 -26.64
CA ILE A 235 32.35 -19.74 -28.10
C ILE A 235 33.14 -18.53 -28.59
N ALA A 236 33.13 -17.43 -27.84
CA ALA A 236 33.89 -16.21 -28.16
C ALA A 236 35.41 -16.44 -28.15
N GLN A 237 35.94 -17.18 -27.16
CA GLN A 237 37.35 -17.57 -27.13
C GLN A 237 37.73 -18.44 -28.34
N SER A 238 36.87 -19.41 -28.68
CA SER A 238 37.08 -20.31 -29.83
C SER A 238 37.04 -19.54 -31.15
N ALA A 239 36.09 -18.59 -31.30
CA ALA A 239 35.99 -17.73 -32.48
C ALA A 239 37.22 -16.82 -32.64
N LYS A 240 37.72 -16.24 -31.53
CA LYS A 240 38.96 -15.43 -31.53
C LYS A 240 40.17 -16.26 -31.97
N GLN A 241 40.34 -17.47 -31.44
CA GLN A 241 41.44 -18.36 -31.85
C GLN A 241 41.37 -18.74 -33.34
N LEU A 242 40.17 -19.10 -33.83
CA LEU A 242 39.95 -19.42 -35.24
C LEU A 242 40.20 -18.22 -36.17
N ALA A 243 39.83 -17.01 -35.74
CA ALA A 243 40.11 -15.79 -36.49
C ALA A 243 41.62 -15.51 -36.57
N ILE A 244 42.36 -15.70 -35.47
CA ILE A 244 43.82 -15.58 -35.44
C ILE A 244 44.46 -16.60 -36.38
N TRP A 245 44.07 -17.88 -36.31
CA TRP A 245 44.60 -18.91 -37.21
C TRP A 245 44.22 -18.69 -38.67
N GLY A 246 43.00 -18.20 -38.95
CA GLY A 246 42.58 -17.81 -40.30
C GLY A 246 43.47 -16.72 -40.89
N HIS A 247 43.90 -15.75 -40.08
CA HIS A 247 44.81 -14.67 -40.50
C HIS A 247 46.28 -15.12 -40.58
N VAL A 248 46.75 -15.96 -39.66
CA VAL A 248 48.16 -16.42 -39.63
C VAL A 248 48.44 -17.43 -40.73
N TYR A 249 47.49 -18.30 -41.06
CA TYR A 249 47.64 -19.38 -42.04
C TYR A 249 46.89 -19.13 -43.37
N ASP A 250 46.40 -17.90 -43.58
CA ASP A 250 45.71 -17.45 -44.81
C ASP A 250 44.58 -18.39 -45.27
N ASN A 251 43.83 -18.94 -44.30
CA ASN A 251 42.82 -19.98 -44.55
C ASN A 251 41.40 -19.39 -44.50
N GLU A 252 40.84 -19.15 -45.68
CA GLU A 252 39.53 -18.52 -45.85
C GLU A 252 38.38 -19.29 -45.16
N ASN A 253 38.49 -20.62 -45.08
CA ASN A 253 37.47 -21.47 -44.44
C ASN A 253 37.43 -21.24 -42.92
N LEU A 254 38.58 -21.05 -42.27
CA LEU A 254 38.67 -20.76 -40.84
C LEU A 254 38.11 -19.35 -40.55
N SER A 255 38.43 -18.38 -41.40
CA SER A 255 37.90 -17.01 -41.30
C SER A 255 36.38 -16.95 -41.50
N ARG A 256 35.82 -17.73 -42.43
CA ARG A 256 34.34 -17.85 -42.59
C ARG A 256 33.69 -18.49 -41.37
N LYS A 257 34.30 -19.53 -40.80
CA LYS A 257 33.80 -20.22 -39.60
C LYS A 257 33.82 -19.31 -38.37
N ALA A 258 34.87 -18.51 -38.18
CA ALA A 258 34.94 -17.51 -37.12
C ALA A 258 33.79 -16.49 -37.22
N LYS A 259 33.53 -15.93 -38.41
CA LYS A 259 32.41 -15.00 -38.65
C LYS A 259 31.03 -15.63 -38.39
N GLN A 260 30.85 -16.92 -38.69
CA GLN A 260 29.62 -17.63 -38.37
C GLN A 260 29.43 -17.77 -36.85
N MET A 261 30.51 -18.06 -36.11
CA MET A 261 30.47 -18.13 -34.66
C MET A 261 30.20 -16.76 -34.02
N GLU A 262 30.73 -15.67 -34.57
CA GLU A 262 30.39 -14.31 -34.13
C GLU A 262 28.90 -13.99 -34.28
N LYS A 263 28.28 -14.36 -35.41
CA LYS A 263 26.82 -14.20 -35.60
C LYS A 263 26.03 -15.04 -34.60
N HIS A 264 26.49 -16.24 -34.29
CA HIS A 264 25.87 -17.09 -33.27
C HIS A 264 25.97 -16.46 -31.88
N ILE A 265 27.12 -15.87 -31.52
CA ILE A 265 27.29 -15.15 -30.25
C ILE A 265 26.31 -13.98 -30.13
N VAL A 266 26.11 -13.19 -31.20
CA VAL A 266 25.14 -12.09 -31.19
C VAL A 266 23.73 -12.62 -30.90
N ARG A 267 23.30 -13.68 -31.58
CA ARG A 267 22.01 -14.30 -31.34
C ARG A 267 21.86 -14.85 -29.92
N LEU A 268 22.89 -15.51 -29.39
CA LEU A 268 22.87 -16.03 -28.01
C LEU A 268 22.79 -14.92 -26.96
N LYS A 269 23.37 -13.75 -27.25
CA LYS A 269 23.25 -12.56 -26.39
C LYS A 269 21.85 -11.97 -26.44
N ASP A 270 21.22 -11.92 -27.61
CA ASP A 270 19.84 -11.43 -27.76
C ASP A 270 18.81 -12.37 -27.11
N GLU A 271 19.08 -13.68 -27.08
CA GLU A 271 18.24 -14.71 -26.43
C GLU A 271 18.66 -14.97 -24.95
N GLN A 272 19.63 -14.23 -24.43
CA GLN A 272 20.14 -14.42 -23.07
C GLN A 272 19.06 -14.06 -22.04
N THR A 273 18.98 -14.85 -20.97
CA THR A 273 17.99 -14.65 -19.91
C THR A 273 18.24 -13.30 -19.24
N GLU A 274 17.28 -12.39 -19.28
CA GLU A 274 17.39 -11.14 -18.55
C GLU A 274 17.45 -11.39 -17.04
N VAL A 275 18.31 -10.64 -16.36
CA VAL A 275 18.45 -10.66 -14.91
C VAL A 275 17.89 -9.36 -14.37
N THR A 276 17.16 -9.46 -13.25
CA THR A 276 16.70 -8.29 -12.50
C THR A 276 17.88 -7.37 -12.16
N VAL A 277 17.69 -6.06 -12.35
CA VAL A 277 18.69 -5.07 -11.92
C VAL A 277 18.73 -4.97 -10.39
N GLY A 278 17.67 -5.43 -9.72
CA GLY A 278 17.51 -5.35 -8.27
C GLY A 278 17.44 -3.91 -7.77
N ASN A 279 17.33 -3.76 -6.45
CA ASN A 279 17.36 -2.46 -5.80
C ASN A 279 18.81 -2.11 -5.47
N GLN A 280 19.33 -1.05 -6.07
CA GLN A 280 20.75 -0.66 -5.96
C GLN A 280 21.09 0.02 -4.63
N TRP A 281 20.09 0.30 -3.79
CA TRP A 281 20.28 1.03 -2.55
C TRP A 281 20.58 0.08 -1.39
N VAL A 282 21.81 0.14 -0.87
CA VAL A 282 22.19 -0.52 0.38
C VAL A 282 22.28 0.54 1.47
N LEU A 283 21.36 0.51 2.42
CA LEU A 283 21.39 1.38 3.58
C LEU A 283 22.36 0.81 4.62
N GLN A 284 23.27 1.64 5.13
CA GLN A 284 24.19 1.29 6.21
C GLN A 284 24.29 2.44 7.21
N PHE A 285 24.12 2.19 8.51
CA PHE A 285 24.34 3.22 9.53
C PHE A 285 25.70 3.05 10.19
N SER A 286 26.44 4.16 10.24
CA SER A 286 27.66 4.29 11.04
C SER A 286 27.28 4.93 12.37
N GLY A 287 27.69 4.35 13.50
CA GLY A 287 27.31 4.85 14.82
C GLY A 287 28.39 4.61 15.86
N THR A 288 28.39 5.45 16.89
CA THR A 288 29.31 5.32 18.03
C THR A 288 28.55 4.98 19.32
N ALA A 289 28.89 3.82 19.92
CA ALA A 289 28.42 3.51 21.26
C ALA A 289 29.19 4.34 22.29
N LEU A 290 28.49 5.20 23.03
CA LEU A 290 29.05 5.83 24.21
C LEU A 290 28.83 4.93 25.42
N ARG A 291 29.89 4.67 26.21
CA ARG A 291 29.79 4.00 27.51
C ARG A 291 29.24 4.97 28.56
N ALA A 292 27.98 5.36 28.39
CA ALA A 292 27.24 6.22 29.29
C ALA A 292 25.84 5.63 29.54
N ASP A 293 25.42 5.59 30.80
CA ASP A 293 24.10 5.09 31.18
C ASP A 293 22.96 6.07 30.82
N ARG A 294 23.31 7.27 30.34
CA ARG A 294 22.39 8.35 29.98
C ARG A 294 22.92 9.10 28.77
N LEU A 295 22.36 8.82 27.60
CA LEU A 295 22.56 9.64 26.40
C LEU A 295 21.63 10.85 26.44
N CYS A 296 20.37 10.60 26.76
CA CYS A 296 19.31 11.60 26.90
C CYS A 296 18.46 11.27 28.13
N GLU A 297 18.18 12.28 28.96
CA GLU A 297 17.30 12.21 30.12
C GLU A 297 16.24 13.30 30.01
N LEU A 298 14.96 12.92 30.12
CA LEU A 298 13.78 13.77 30.03
C LEU A 298 13.10 13.80 31.40
N ASN A 299 13.11 14.96 32.06
CA ASN A 299 12.58 15.14 33.41
C ASN A 299 11.56 16.29 33.42
N GLN A 300 10.30 15.99 33.72
CA GLN A 300 9.18 16.94 33.77
C GLN A 300 9.04 17.81 32.50
N LEU A 301 9.26 17.20 31.32
CA LEU A 301 9.16 17.90 30.05
C LEU A 301 7.69 18.05 29.63
N ALA A 302 7.18 19.27 29.66
CA ALA A 302 5.88 19.60 29.09
C ALA A 302 5.98 19.63 27.55
N VAL A 303 5.30 18.71 26.87
CA VAL A 303 5.29 18.62 25.41
C VAL A 303 4.25 19.58 24.84
N ILE A 304 4.73 20.58 24.11
CA ILE A 304 3.93 21.59 23.43
C ILE A 304 4.18 21.54 21.91
N PRO A 305 3.14 21.58 21.06
CA PRO A 305 3.33 21.45 19.62
C PRO A 305 3.82 22.76 18.96
N ALA A 306 3.59 23.91 19.60
CA ALA A 306 4.11 25.23 19.21
C ALA A 306 4.17 26.14 20.45
N GLU A 307 4.93 27.24 20.39
CA GLU A 307 5.17 28.15 21.52
C GLU A 307 3.89 28.68 22.21
N ASN A 308 2.78 28.76 21.48
CA ASN A 308 1.48 29.26 21.98
C ASN A 308 0.38 28.19 22.06
N ALA A 309 0.73 26.90 21.93
CA ALA A 309 -0.24 25.81 21.94
C ALA A 309 -0.39 25.19 23.33
N PRO A 310 -1.54 24.55 23.64
CA PRO A 310 -1.73 23.88 24.91
C PRO A 310 -0.73 22.71 25.09
N ILE A 311 -0.39 22.43 26.34
CA ILE A 311 0.41 21.26 26.72
C ILE A 311 -0.39 20.01 26.35
N LEU A 312 0.23 19.12 25.58
CA LEU A 312 -0.39 17.84 25.18
C LEU A 312 -0.27 16.81 26.31
N TYR A 313 0.93 16.72 26.89
CA TYR A 313 1.25 15.84 28.01
C TYR A 313 2.58 16.25 28.66
N THR A 314 2.84 15.73 29.85
CA THR A 314 4.12 15.93 30.54
C THR A 314 4.87 14.60 30.65
N VAL A 315 6.12 14.58 30.22
CA VAL A 315 7.03 13.43 30.39
C VAL A 315 7.68 13.56 31.76
N GLU A 316 7.39 12.63 32.67
CA GLU A 316 7.87 12.74 34.05
C GLU A 316 9.36 12.40 34.20
N ASN A 317 9.75 11.15 33.97
CA ASN A 317 11.14 10.69 34.08
C ASN A 317 11.39 9.60 33.04
N GLN A 318 12.05 9.96 31.94
CA GLN A 318 12.42 9.02 30.89
C GLN A 318 13.89 9.16 30.53
N ARG A 319 14.53 8.04 30.16
CA ARG A 319 15.95 8.04 29.80
C ARG A 319 16.25 7.07 28.67
N ILE A 320 17.28 7.41 27.90
CA ILE A 320 17.79 6.63 26.77
C ILE A 320 19.28 6.40 27.00
N LYS A 321 19.74 5.16 26.90
CA LYS A 321 21.17 4.77 26.90
C LYS A 321 21.61 4.21 25.54
N SER A 322 22.91 4.01 25.36
CA SER A 322 23.42 3.31 24.16
C SER A 322 22.86 1.89 24.10
N GLY A 323 22.40 1.48 22.91
CA GLY A 323 21.73 0.22 22.68
C GLY A 323 20.22 0.22 22.98
N ASP A 324 19.66 1.30 23.52
CA ASP A 324 18.20 1.46 23.58
C ASP A 324 17.67 1.85 22.20
N ARG A 325 16.61 1.18 21.76
CA ARG A 325 15.90 1.43 20.52
C ARG A 325 14.43 1.61 20.88
N VAL A 326 14.07 2.85 21.16
CA VAL A 326 12.79 3.24 21.73
C VAL A 326 11.84 3.63 20.60
N ALA A 327 10.73 2.91 20.46
CA ALA A 327 9.64 3.29 19.57
C ALA A 327 8.59 4.12 20.33
N ILE A 328 8.18 5.25 19.76
CA ILE A 328 7.10 6.09 20.27
C ILE A 328 5.83 5.80 19.47
N ILE A 329 4.78 5.36 20.16
CA ILE A 329 3.52 4.90 19.58
C ILE A 329 2.38 5.73 20.13
N GLY A 330 1.40 6.03 19.28
CA GLY A 330 0.18 6.73 19.64
C GLY A 330 -0.60 7.15 18.40
N ALA A 331 -1.85 7.58 18.59
CA ALA A 331 -2.68 8.11 17.51
C ALA A 331 -2.07 9.37 16.87
N ASN A 332 -2.57 9.76 15.70
CA ASN A 332 -2.16 11.02 15.10
C ASN A 332 -2.60 12.22 15.97
N GLY A 333 -1.74 13.23 16.07
CA GLY A 333 -2.00 14.42 16.88
C GLY A 333 -1.71 14.29 18.39
N THR A 334 -1.21 13.14 18.88
CA THR A 334 -0.86 12.98 20.30
C THR A 334 0.43 13.70 20.72
N GLY A 335 1.21 14.24 19.78
CA GLY A 335 2.44 14.98 20.06
C GLY A 335 3.75 14.22 19.84
N LYS A 336 3.73 13.05 19.18
CA LYS A 336 4.92 12.22 18.87
C LYS A 336 6.06 13.03 18.25
N SER A 337 5.80 13.66 17.10
CA SER A 337 6.76 14.50 16.38
C SER A 337 7.11 15.78 17.14
N SER A 338 6.18 16.31 17.95
CA SER A 338 6.43 17.48 18.80
C SER A 338 7.49 17.18 19.86
N LEU A 339 7.41 16.02 20.51
CA LEU A 339 8.44 15.56 21.46
C LEU A 339 9.82 15.45 20.79
N LEU A 340 9.90 14.83 19.61
CA LEU A 340 11.17 14.72 18.87
C LEU A 340 11.76 16.08 18.52
N LYS A 341 10.93 16.99 18.01
CA LYS A 341 11.34 18.36 17.66
C LYS A 341 11.83 19.14 18.86
N MET A 342 11.18 19.00 20.01
CA MET A 342 11.63 19.63 21.25
C MET A 342 12.99 19.10 21.71
N ILE A 343 13.21 17.78 21.64
CA ILE A 343 14.52 17.19 21.95
C ILE A 343 15.59 17.74 21.01
N TRP A 344 15.29 17.82 19.71
CA TRP A 344 16.21 18.39 18.72
C TRP A 344 16.48 19.88 18.94
N SER A 345 15.45 20.72 19.08
CA SER A 345 15.60 22.17 19.23
C SER A 345 16.33 22.55 20.51
N LEU A 346 16.01 21.87 21.62
CA LEU A 346 16.66 22.11 22.91
C LEU A 346 18.08 21.55 22.96
N SER A 347 18.44 20.59 22.10
CA SER A 347 19.83 20.13 21.97
C SER A 347 20.75 21.18 21.33
N LEU A 348 20.19 22.02 20.44
CA LEU A 348 20.92 23.08 19.74
C LEU A 348 20.99 24.37 20.56
N ALA A 349 20.05 24.57 21.47
CA ALA A 349 20.03 25.72 22.36
C ALA A 349 21.04 25.50 23.50
N GLU A 350 22.11 26.29 23.55
CA GLU A 350 23.10 26.32 24.65
C GLU A 350 22.52 26.92 25.95
N ILE A 351 21.30 26.53 26.34
CA ILE A 351 20.61 27.08 27.51
C ILE A 351 20.92 26.21 28.73
N SER A 352 21.50 26.85 29.74
CA SER A 352 22.07 26.27 30.94
C SER A 352 21.06 25.93 32.04
N GLU A 353 21.34 24.82 32.74
CA GLU A 353 21.05 24.52 34.16
C GLU A 353 19.61 24.21 34.64
N GLN A 354 18.55 24.54 33.90
CA GLN A 354 17.15 24.21 34.30
C GLN A 354 16.40 23.31 33.31
N ASN A 355 17.11 22.64 32.41
CA ASN A 355 16.47 21.94 31.31
C ASN A 355 15.79 20.65 31.76
N ALA A 356 14.53 20.53 31.39
CA ALA A 356 13.76 19.29 31.37
C ALA A 356 14.38 18.21 30.45
N ILE A 357 15.43 18.54 29.69
CA ILE A 357 16.19 17.63 28.83
C ILE A 357 17.68 17.76 29.17
N LYS A 358 18.34 16.64 29.47
CA LYS A 358 19.79 16.56 29.68
C LYS A 358 20.40 15.59 28.68
N LEU A 359 21.28 16.11 27.83
CA LEU A 359 22.08 15.32 26.90
C LEU A 359 23.49 15.14 27.44
N HIS A 360 24.08 13.98 27.20
CA HIS A 360 25.47 13.76 27.58
C HIS A 360 26.41 14.61 26.68
N PRO A 361 27.46 15.26 27.21
CA PRO A 361 28.25 16.26 26.46
C PRO A 361 28.97 15.75 25.20
N ARG A 362 29.16 14.44 25.08
CA ARG A 362 29.77 13.78 23.91
C ARG A 362 28.74 13.25 22.91
N VAL A 363 27.45 13.50 23.13
CA VAL A 363 26.41 12.99 22.25
C VAL A 363 26.40 13.81 20.97
N GLU A 364 26.70 13.15 19.86
CA GLU A 364 26.35 13.62 18.53
C GLU A 364 24.95 13.11 18.19
N LEU A 365 24.03 14.05 17.92
CA LEU A 365 22.63 13.80 17.65
C LEU A 365 22.35 13.88 16.15
N GLY A 366 21.75 12.83 15.59
CA GLY A 366 21.21 12.83 14.23
C GLY A 366 19.69 12.92 14.30
N TYR A 367 19.08 13.74 13.43
CA TYR A 367 17.63 13.87 13.35
C TYR A 367 17.17 13.61 11.92
N TYR A 368 16.13 12.81 11.76
CA TYR A 368 15.38 12.65 10.51
C TYR A 368 14.01 13.28 10.72
N ASP A 369 13.77 14.44 10.10
CA ASP A 369 12.50 15.15 10.18
C ASP A 369 11.52 14.64 9.12
N GLN A 370 10.25 14.46 9.50
CA GLN A 370 9.18 13.99 8.60
C GLN A 370 9.05 14.86 7.33
N LYS A 371 9.29 16.17 7.43
CA LYS A 371 9.21 17.09 6.28
C LYS A 371 10.47 17.12 5.41
N ILE A 372 11.56 16.46 5.84
CA ILE A 372 12.86 16.46 5.17
C ILE A 372 13.33 17.90 4.87
N ALA A 373 13.03 18.83 5.78
CA ALA A 373 13.33 20.26 5.64
C ALA A 373 14.82 20.59 5.91
N GLN A 374 15.60 19.60 6.35
CA GLN A 374 17.03 19.74 6.64
C GLN A 374 17.87 19.86 5.36
N LEU A 375 17.36 19.35 4.23
CA LEU A 375 18.03 19.47 2.94
C LEU A 375 17.66 20.80 2.29
N ILE A 376 18.65 21.60 1.95
CA ILE A 376 18.46 22.91 1.32
C ILE A 376 18.12 22.70 -0.16
N ASP A 377 16.94 23.14 -0.59
CA ASP A 377 16.39 22.89 -1.93
C ASP A 377 17.27 23.40 -3.09
N ASN A 378 18.07 24.44 -2.83
CA ASN A 378 18.96 25.06 -3.81
C ASN A 378 20.33 24.39 -3.93
N ASP A 379 20.71 23.56 -2.96
CA ASP A 379 22.00 22.88 -2.96
C ASP A 379 22.03 21.78 -4.01
N THR A 380 23.23 21.48 -4.51
CA THR A 380 23.46 20.27 -5.30
C THR A 380 23.40 19.04 -4.40
N LEU A 381 23.20 17.85 -4.98
CA LEU A 381 23.17 16.59 -4.19
C LEU A 381 24.44 16.42 -3.35
N SER A 382 25.59 16.79 -3.89
CA SER A 382 26.86 16.72 -3.16
C SER A 382 26.96 17.80 -2.09
N ASP A 383 26.51 19.03 -2.35
CA ASP A 383 26.59 20.12 -1.38
C ASP A 383 25.68 19.87 -0.17
N ALA A 384 24.52 19.27 -0.39
CA ALA A 384 23.56 18.93 0.65
C ALA A 384 24.13 17.94 1.71
N LEU A 385 25.19 17.20 1.39
CA LEU A 385 25.85 16.28 2.33
C LEU A 385 26.90 16.96 3.23
N LYS A 386 27.29 18.21 2.94
CA LYS A 386 28.31 18.95 3.70
C LYS A 386 27.97 19.16 5.19
N PRO A 387 26.72 19.46 5.59
CA PRO A 387 26.39 19.69 6.99
C PRO A 387 26.51 18.45 7.87
N PHE A 388 26.38 17.25 7.30
CA PHE A 388 26.36 16.00 8.07
C PHE A 388 27.76 15.55 8.49
N ALA A 389 28.74 15.67 7.60
CA ALA A 389 30.10 15.22 7.88
C ALA A 389 31.15 16.03 7.11
N PRO A 390 32.32 16.33 7.72
CA PRO A 390 33.43 17.02 7.07
C PRO A 390 34.17 16.05 6.14
N LEU A 391 33.61 15.80 4.95
CA LEU A 391 34.13 14.86 3.95
C LEU A 391 34.81 15.55 2.78
N THR A 392 35.64 14.80 2.03
CA THR A 392 36.15 15.23 0.73
C THR A 392 35.09 15.12 -0.36
N ASP A 393 35.27 15.83 -1.48
CA ASP A 393 34.36 15.74 -2.63
C ASP A 393 34.28 14.31 -3.20
N GLU A 394 35.40 13.58 -3.20
CA GLU A 394 35.42 12.19 -3.68
C GLU A 394 34.60 11.27 -2.80
N GLN A 395 34.72 11.41 -1.47
CA GLN A 395 33.94 10.61 -0.51
C GLN A 395 32.43 10.86 -0.66
N ARG A 396 32.03 12.13 -0.82
CA ARG A 396 30.61 12.48 -1.08
C ARG A 396 30.11 11.87 -2.38
N LYS A 397 30.88 11.96 -3.46
CA LYS A 397 30.52 11.38 -4.76
C LYS A 397 30.39 9.86 -4.68
N MET A 398 31.30 9.18 -3.98
CA MET A 398 31.20 7.73 -3.78
C MET A 398 29.98 7.35 -2.97
N ALA A 399 29.66 8.09 -1.90
CA ALA A 399 28.46 7.86 -1.10
C ALA A 399 27.16 8.05 -1.89
N LEU A 400 27.13 9.04 -2.79
CA LEU A 400 26.00 9.24 -3.71
C LEU A 400 25.87 8.07 -4.71
N ILE A 401 26.99 7.60 -5.27
CA ILE A 401 27.00 6.46 -6.20
C ILE A 401 26.51 5.19 -5.51
N SER A 402 26.99 4.89 -4.29
CA SER A 402 26.54 3.72 -3.52
C SER A 402 25.06 3.79 -3.15
N ALA A 403 24.48 5.00 -3.12
CA ALA A 403 23.05 5.21 -2.91
C ALA A 403 22.21 5.20 -4.21
N GLY A 404 22.84 4.88 -5.35
CA GLY A 404 22.16 4.80 -6.65
C GLY A 404 21.97 6.15 -7.35
N PHE A 405 22.63 7.23 -6.90
CA PHE A 405 22.68 8.48 -7.64
C PHE A 405 23.82 8.43 -8.66
N ALA A 406 23.46 8.28 -9.94
CA ALA A 406 24.41 8.31 -11.05
C ALA A 406 25.25 9.60 -11.03
N TYR A 407 26.52 9.50 -11.41
CA TYR A 407 27.46 10.63 -11.42
C TYR A 407 26.95 11.85 -12.19
N THR A 408 26.26 11.61 -13.31
CA THR A 408 25.65 12.67 -14.14
C THR A 408 24.61 13.50 -13.40
N ARG A 409 24.00 12.95 -12.35
CA ARG A 409 22.97 13.60 -11.53
C ARG A 409 23.53 14.32 -10.31
N HIS A 410 24.83 14.23 -10.00
CA HIS A 410 25.38 14.81 -8.77
C HIS A 410 25.25 16.35 -8.71
N GLY A 411 25.25 17.01 -9.87
CA GLY A 411 25.03 18.46 -9.99
C GLY A 411 23.55 18.88 -9.98
N GLN A 412 22.62 17.93 -9.89
CA GLN A 412 21.18 18.19 -9.81
C GLN A 412 20.84 18.86 -8.47
N LYS A 413 19.84 19.74 -8.48
CA LYS A 413 19.36 20.40 -7.25
C LYS A 413 18.44 19.51 -6.45
N VAL A 414 18.49 19.60 -5.12
CA VAL A 414 17.62 18.84 -4.21
C VAL A 414 16.12 19.09 -4.50
N SER A 415 15.74 20.31 -4.88
CA SER A 415 14.35 20.66 -5.26
C SER A 415 13.75 19.81 -6.38
N THR A 416 14.57 19.21 -7.23
CA THR A 416 14.11 18.42 -8.37
C THR A 416 13.99 16.92 -8.07
N LEU A 417 14.36 16.50 -6.86
CA LEU A 417 14.23 15.11 -6.42
C LEU A 417 12.79 14.78 -6.04
N SER A 418 12.40 13.53 -6.30
CA SER A 418 11.17 12.96 -5.73
C SER A 418 11.29 12.81 -4.21
N GLY A 419 10.17 12.70 -3.48
CA GLY A 419 10.17 12.50 -2.03
C GLY A 419 11.00 11.30 -1.56
N GLY A 420 10.95 10.18 -2.30
CA GLY A 420 11.78 9.00 -2.04
C GLY A 420 13.27 9.22 -2.27
N GLU A 421 13.64 9.97 -3.31
CA GLU A 421 15.05 10.34 -3.55
C GLU A 421 15.56 11.33 -2.49
N ARG A 422 14.72 12.27 -2.03
CA ARG A 422 15.07 13.17 -0.91
C ARG A 422 15.29 12.39 0.38
N ALA A 423 14.39 11.45 0.70
CA ALA A 423 14.54 10.57 1.85
C ALA A 423 15.85 9.78 1.77
N ARG A 424 16.16 9.21 0.60
CA ARG A 424 17.41 8.49 0.37
C ARG A 424 18.64 9.36 0.57
N LEU A 425 18.64 10.58 0.02
CA LEU A 425 19.75 11.53 0.20
C LEU A 425 19.96 11.87 1.67
N LEU A 426 18.88 12.05 2.43
CA LEU A 426 18.96 12.29 3.87
C LEU A 426 19.56 11.09 4.62
N PHE A 427 19.15 9.86 4.29
CA PHE A 427 19.77 8.66 4.86
C PHE A 427 21.26 8.58 4.55
N VAL A 428 21.68 8.92 3.33
CA VAL A 428 23.13 8.99 3.00
C VAL A 428 23.84 9.99 3.91
N GLY A 429 23.26 11.17 4.13
CA GLY A 429 23.81 12.15 5.08
C GLY A 429 23.95 11.56 6.49
N LEU A 430 22.90 10.91 6.98
CA LEU A 430 22.89 10.29 8.31
C LEU A 430 23.89 9.14 8.44
N SER A 431 24.05 8.33 7.39
CA SER A 431 25.00 7.22 7.32
C SER A 431 26.46 7.64 7.33
N LEU A 432 26.74 8.84 6.81
CA LEU A 432 28.09 9.41 6.73
C LEU A 432 28.55 10.04 8.04
N ALA A 433 27.62 10.45 8.89
CA ALA A 433 27.88 10.99 10.21
C ALA A 433 27.98 9.87 11.27
N ASN A 434 28.78 10.08 12.31
CA ASN A 434 29.03 9.09 13.36
C ASN A 434 28.20 9.37 14.62
N TYR A 435 26.87 9.41 14.45
CA TYR A 435 25.96 9.73 15.53
C TYR A 435 25.99 8.71 16.67
N SER A 436 25.71 9.21 17.87
CA SER A 436 25.58 8.41 19.10
C SER A 436 24.12 8.26 19.55
N LEU A 437 23.25 9.17 19.13
CA LEU A 437 21.80 9.12 19.28
C LEU A 437 21.15 9.50 17.95
N LEU A 438 20.28 8.64 17.43
CA LEU A 438 19.47 8.90 16.24
C LEU A 438 18.02 9.14 16.64
N ILE A 439 17.43 10.19 16.11
CA ILE A 439 16.00 10.48 16.23
C ILE A 439 15.38 10.39 14.85
N LEU A 440 14.39 9.51 14.67
CA LEU A 440 13.76 9.25 13.39
C LEU A 440 12.25 9.49 13.46
N ASP A 441 11.76 10.51 12.76
CA ASP A 441 10.33 10.88 12.72
C ASP A 441 9.68 10.38 11.42
N GLU A 442 8.92 9.29 11.49
CA GLU A 442 8.25 8.59 10.38
C GLU A 442 9.17 8.34 9.16
N PRO A 443 10.31 7.66 9.35
CA PRO A 443 11.29 7.44 8.28
C PRO A 443 10.77 6.59 7.11
N THR A 444 9.68 5.83 7.31
CA THR A 444 9.18 4.83 6.36
C THR A 444 8.29 5.39 5.25
N ASN A 445 7.76 6.61 5.39
CA ASN A 445 6.75 7.19 4.48
C ASN A 445 7.16 7.26 3.00
N HIS A 446 8.46 7.30 2.71
CA HIS A 446 8.97 7.45 1.35
C HIS A 446 9.92 6.32 0.94
N ILE A 447 9.91 5.23 1.69
CA ILE A 447 10.77 4.07 1.48
C ILE A 447 9.92 2.88 1.02
N ASP A 448 10.46 2.10 0.08
CA ASP A 448 9.83 0.86 -0.38
C ASP A 448 10.01 -0.29 0.63
N MET A 449 9.42 -1.46 0.36
CA MET A 449 9.45 -2.58 1.31
C MET A 449 10.87 -3.09 1.60
N GLU A 450 11.75 -3.09 0.60
CA GLU A 450 13.13 -3.54 0.78
C GLU A 450 13.94 -2.53 1.60
N GLY A 451 13.78 -1.23 1.33
CA GLY A 451 14.42 -0.20 2.11
C GLY A 451 13.92 -0.15 3.56
N LYS A 452 12.64 -0.46 3.83
CA LYS A 452 12.10 -0.60 5.19
C LYS A 452 12.75 -1.76 5.94
N LYS A 453 12.91 -2.91 5.26
CA LYS A 453 13.62 -4.07 5.83
C LYS A 453 15.09 -3.74 6.12
N ALA A 454 15.77 -3.08 5.19
CA ALA A 454 17.15 -2.64 5.38
C ALA A 454 17.26 -1.64 6.55
N LEU A 455 16.32 -0.69 6.65
CA LEU A 455 16.25 0.25 7.77
C LEU A 455 16.07 -0.46 9.11
N ALA A 456 15.17 -1.44 9.18
CA ALA A 456 14.94 -2.23 10.39
C ALA A 456 16.20 -2.97 10.84
N GLU A 457 16.89 -3.63 9.89
CA GLU A 457 18.13 -4.33 10.16
C GLU A 457 19.23 -3.38 10.65
N GLN A 458 19.41 -2.23 9.99
CA GLN A 458 20.42 -1.26 10.39
C GLN A 458 20.14 -0.61 11.75
N ILE A 459 18.88 -0.30 12.07
CA ILE A 459 18.50 0.20 13.40
C ILE A 459 18.75 -0.88 14.46
N SER A 460 18.44 -2.15 14.18
CA SER A 460 18.64 -3.25 15.12
C SER A 460 20.12 -3.44 15.49
N GLN A 461 21.03 -3.21 14.53
CA GLN A 461 22.48 -3.35 14.68
C GLN A 461 23.16 -2.04 15.14
N PHE A 462 22.43 -0.93 15.21
CA PHE A 462 23.00 0.36 15.55
C PHE A 462 23.54 0.37 16.99
N PRO A 463 24.82 0.73 17.19
CA PRO A 463 25.47 0.62 18.51
C PRO A 463 25.11 1.75 19.48
N GLY A 464 24.61 2.89 18.97
CA GLY A 464 24.16 4.03 19.77
C GLY A 464 22.73 3.88 20.29
N GLY A 465 22.10 4.99 20.68
CA GLY A 465 20.67 5.03 21.01
C GLY A 465 19.82 5.41 19.79
N VAL A 466 18.60 4.89 19.71
CA VAL A 466 17.62 5.26 18.67
C VAL A 466 16.29 5.61 19.31
N LEU A 467 15.70 6.72 18.87
CA LEU A 467 14.33 7.12 19.17
C LEU A 467 13.56 7.18 17.84
N LEU A 468 12.56 6.32 17.69
CA LEU A 468 11.83 6.11 16.45
C LEU A 468 10.35 6.44 16.64
N VAL A 469 9.80 7.30 15.80
CA VAL A 469 8.35 7.43 15.58
C VAL A 469 8.06 6.74 14.26
N SER A 470 7.19 5.75 14.25
CA SER A 470 6.76 5.04 13.05
C SER A 470 5.36 4.45 13.28
N HIS A 471 4.61 4.31 12.20
CA HIS A 471 3.39 3.49 12.16
C HIS A 471 3.60 2.09 11.57
N ASP A 472 4.81 1.80 11.08
CA ASP A 472 5.18 0.52 10.47
C ASP A 472 5.46 -0.56 11.55
N ARG A 473 4.62 -1.59 11.59
CA ARG A 473 4.70 -2.68 12.58
C ARG A 473 5.98 -3.48 12.44
N GLU A 474 6.32 -3.87 11.21
CA GLU A 474 7.49 -4.70 10.92
C GLU A 474 8.79 -3.97 11.28
N LEU A 475 8.85 -2.66 11.04
CA LEU A 475 9.98 -1.84 11.49
C LEU A 475 10.11 -1.82 13.02
N ILE A 476 8.99 -1.58 13.73
CA ILE A 476 8.99 -1.48 15.18
C ILE A 476 9.37 -2.82 15.83
N GLU A 477 8.73 -3.90 15.41
CA GLU A 477 8.93 -5.25 15.95
C GLU A 477 10.35 -5.76 15.73
N ASN A 478 10.94 -5.52 14.55
CA ASN A 478 12.26 -6.05 14.21
C ASN A 478 13.42 -5.17 14.67
N SER A 479 13.17 -3.89 15.00
CA SER A 479 14.25 -2.94 15.32
C SER A 479 14.23 -2.39 16.74
N CYS A 480 13.07 -2.31 17.40
CA CYS A 480 12.94 -1.68 18.72
C CYS A 480 12.92 -2.68 19.87
N ASN A 481 13.31 -2.23 21.06
CA ASN A 481 13.34 -3.04 22.29
C ASN A 481 12.64 -2.39 23.49
N ARG A 482 12.16 -1.15 23.34
CA ARG A 482 11.42 -0.40 24.35
C ARG A 482 10.32 0.40 23.65
N PHE A 483 9.16 0.52 24.27
CA PHE A 483 7.98 1.14 23.65
C PHE A 483 7.40 2.22 24.56
N TRP A 484 7.31 3.45 24.06
CA TRP A 484 6.65 4.56 24.72
C TRP A 484 5.29 4.77 24.09
N TYR A 485 4.22 4.44 24.81
CA TYR A 485 2.85 4.56 24.35
C TYR A 485 2.21 5.83 24.92
N ILE A 486 1.81 6.74 24.04
CA ILE A 486 1.13 7.99 24.38
C ILE A 486 -0.37 7.78 24.21
N HIS A 487 -1.10 7.80 25.33
CA HIS A 487 -2.55 7.69 25.35
C HIS A 487 -3.17 8.63 26.38
N ASN A 488 -4.30 9.26 26.05
CA ASN A 488 -5.04 10.17 26.94
C ASN A 488 -4.16 11.26 27.60
N GLY A 489 -3.16 11.79 26.88
CA GLY A 489 -2.26 12.81 27.42
C GLY A 489 -1.26 12.28 28.45
N VAL A 490 -0.97 10.97 28.45
CA VAL A 490 0.04 10.34 29.32
C VAL A 490 0.97 9.47 28.49
N LEU A 491 2.27 9.54 28.78
CA LEU A 491 3.28 8.65 28.21
C LEU A 491 3.54 7.50 29.19
N THR A 492 3.31 6.28 28.72
CA THR A 492 3.58 5.03 29.47
C THR A 492 4.67 4.23 28.78
N GLU A 493 5.50 3.53 29.56
CA GLU A 493 6.55 2.65 29.02
C GLU A 493 6.11 1.19 29.10
N HIS A 494 6.34 0.47 28.01
CA HIS A 494 6.09 -0.97 27.87
C HIS A 494 7.31 -1.66 27.25
N HIS A 495 7.44 -2.95 27.53
CA HIS A 495 8.47 -3.82 26.94
C HIS A 495 7.91 -4.84 25.95
N ASP A 496 6.58 -4.90 25.82
CA ASP A 496 5.88 -5.78 24.89
C ASP A 496 4.96 -4.94 23.99
N ILE A 497 5.11 -5.15 22.69
CA ILE A 497 4.39 -4.43 21.64
C ILE A 497 2.99 -5.02 21.40
N GLU A 498 2.81 -6.32 21.58
CA GLU A 498 1.52 -6.99 21.36
C GLU A 498 0.46 -6.49 22.34
N ALA A 499 0.86 -6.27 23.59
CA ALA A 499 0.00 -5.67 24.61
C ALA A 499 -0.52 -4.28 24.20
N ILE A 500 0.32 -3.46 23.55
CA ILE A 500 -0.09 -2.14 23.04
C ILE A 500 -1.11 -2.32 21.90
N TYR A 501 -0.87 -3.26 20.98
CA TYR A 501 -1.76 -3.51 19.85
C TYR A 501 -3.14 -4.00 20.30
N GLN A 502 -3.20 -4.86 21.31
CA GLN A 502 -4.47 -5.29 21.92
C GLN A 502 -5.24 -4.09 22.49
N LEU A 503 -4.58 -3.26 23.30
CA LEU A 503 -5.18 -2.05 23.90
C LEU A 503 -5.72 -1.05 22.85
N ILE A 504 -5.08 -0.97 21.69
CA ILE A 504 -5.53 -0.14 20.57
C ILE A 504 -6.77 -0.76 19.91
N SER A 505 -6.72 -2.06 19.61
CA SER A 505 -7.80 -2.77 18.92
C SER A 505 -9.11 -2.79 19.73
N GLU A 506 -9.04 -2.99 21.05
CA GLU A 506 -10.21 -3.06 21.93
C GLU A 506 -10.97 -1.72 22.00
N LYS A 507 -10.27 -0.59 21.83
CA LYS A 507 -10.87 0.75 21.88
C LYS A 507 -11.45 1.22 20.54
N GLU A 508 -10.95 0.70 19.43
CA GLU A 508 -11.41 1.06 18.08
C GLU A 508 -12.55 0.19 17.55
N MET A 509 -12.82 -0.95 18.20
CA MET A 509 -14.00 -1.75 17.92
C MET A 509 -15.25 -0.88 18.17
N PRO A 510 -16.05 -0.56 17.15
CA PRO A 510 -17.33 0.07 17.39
C PRO A 510 -18.16 -0.85 18.29
N GLU A 511 -18.73 -0.33 19.37
CA GLU A 511 -19.80 -0.97 20.18
C GLU A 511 -21.10 -1.23 19.37
N THR A 512 -21.04 -1.19 18.04
CA THR A 512 -22.14 -1.50 17.13
C THR A 512 -21.71 -2.59 16.16
N LEU A 513 -21.36 -3.76 16.70
CA LEU A 513 -21.65 -5.02 16.01
C LEU A 513 -23.18 -5.23 15.97
N LEU A 514 -23.85 -4.40 15.17
CA LEU A 514 -25.16 -4.72 14.59
C LEU A 514 -24.98 -5.51 13.27
N MET A 515 -23.89 -6.27 13.15
CA MET A 515 -23.69 -7.24 12.07
C MET A 515 -24.65 -8.44 12.18
N ASP A 516 -25.32 -8.63 13.33
CA ASP A 516 -26.48 -9.55 13.44
C ASP A 516 -27.82 -8.90 13.03
N LYS A 517 -27.83 -7.59 12.71
CA LYS A 517 -29.02 -6.94 12.15
C LYS A 517 -28.95 -6.71 10.64
N LEU A 518 -27.78 -6.70 10.00
CA LEU A 518 -27.74 -6.70 8.53
C LEU A 518 -27.99 -8.08 7.90
N ASN A 519 -27.78 -9.16 8.64
CA ASN A 519 -28.33 -10.48 8.28
C ASN A 519 -29.83 -10.61 8.60
N ASN A 520 -30.40 -9.72 9.43
CA ASN A 520 -31.82 -9.66 9.77
C ASN A 520 -32.54 -8.44 9.17
N LEU A 521 -31.93 -7.73 8.23
CA LEU A 521 -32.62 -6.77 7.35
C LEU A 521 -33.19 -7.46 6.10
N GLN A 522 -33.43 -8.77 6.20
CA GLN A 522 -34.46 -9.46 5.43
C GLN A 522 -35.80 -9.55 6.17
N ASP A 523 -35.92 -9.10 7.43
CA ASP A 523 -37.15 -9.27 8.25
C ASP A 523 -37.65 -7.98 8.94
N ILE A 524 -38.22 -7.03 8.19
CA ILE A 524 -39.33 -6.14 8.60
C ILE A 524 -40.23 -5.96 7.35
N PRO A 525 -41.57 -6.10 7.47
CA PRO A 525 -42.36 -6.90 6.56
C PRO A 525 -42.50 -6.26 5.18
N SER A 526 -41.82 -6.85 4.20
CA SER A 526 -42.34 -6.89 2.85
C SER A 526 -43.70 -7.59 2.90
N ALA A 527 -44.70 -6.99 2.25
CA ALA A 527 -45.88 -7.73 1.83
C ALA A 527 -45.43 -9.08 1.25
N PRO A 528 -46.14 -10.18 1.56
CA PRO A 528 -45.56 -11.52 1.63
C PRO A 528 -44.73 -11.84 0.38
N LEU A 529 -43.42 -11.97 0.56
CA LEU A 529 -42.51 -12.56 -0.42
C LEU A 529 -42.95 -14.02 -0.60
N ILE A 530 -43.63 -14.23 -1.72
CA ILE A 530 -43.99 -15.51 -2.30
C ILE A 530 -42.68 -16.32 -2.37
N SER A 531 -42.64 -17.45 -1.68
CA SER A 531 -41.47 -18.31 -1.67
C SER A 531 -41.18 -18.79 -3.10
N HIS A 532 -39.93 -19.10 -3.44
CA HIS A 532 -39.57 -19.70 -4.74
C HIS A 532 -40.42 -20.94 -5.09
N ASP A 533 -40.99 -21.60 -4.08
CA ASP A 533 -41.91 -22.74 -4.16
C ASP A 533 -43.37 -22.31 -4.46
N ASP A 534 -43.77 -21.11 -4.06
CA ASP A 534 -45.09 -20.55 -4.37
C ASP A 534 -45.14 -19.95 -5.79
N ASP A 535 -44.04 -19.43 -6.33
CA ASP A 535 -43.95 -19.02 -7.74
C ASP A 535 -44.13 -20.21 -8.69
N GLU A 536 -43.54 -21.37 -8.37
CA GLU A 536 -43.74 -22.61 -9.14
C GLU A 536 -45.18 -23.12 -9.04
N LYS A 537 -45.78 -23.06 -7.86
CA LYS A 537 -47.21 -23.40 -7.66
C LYS A 537 -48.13 -22.44 -8.40
N LEU A 538 -47.80 -21.14 -8.44
CA LEU A 538 -48.56 -20.11 -9.16
C LEU A 538 -48.46 -20.35 -10.68
N PHE A 539 -47.27 -20.66 -11.19
CA PHE A 539 -47.08 -20.98 -12.61
C PHE A 539 -47.86 -22.24 -13.02
N LYS A 540 -47.82 -23.29 -12.18
CA LYS A 540 -48.57 -24.53 -12.41
C LYS A 540 -50.08 -24.32 -12.29
N LEU A 541 -50.53 -23.43 -11.40
CA LEU A 541 -51.93 -23.05 -11.27
C LEU A 541 -52.43 -22.37 -12.55
N ILE A 542 -51.69 -21.39 -13.07
CA ILE A 542 -52.03 -20.67 -14.31
C ILE A 542 -52.09 -21.65 -15.49
N GLU A 543 -51.10 -22.55 -15.61
CA GLU A 543 -51.07 -23.56 -16.68
C GLU A 543 -52.28 -24.51 -16.62
N LEU A 544 -52.71 -24.92 -15.43
CA LEU A 544 -53.87 -25.78 -15.24
C LEU A 544 -55.19 -25.05 -15.53
N GLU A 545 -55.31 -23.77 -15.16
CA GLU A 545 -56.48 -22.94 -15.47
C GLU A 545 -56.61 -22.72 -16.98
N GLU A 546 -55.51 -22.40 -17.68
CA GLU A 546 -55.49 -22.27 -19.14
C GLU A 546 -55.86 -23.59 -19.83
N LYS A 547 -55.35 -24.74 -19.36
CA LYS A 547 -55.72 -26.06 -19.91
C LYS A 547 -57.20 -26.38 -19.71
N LEU A 548 -57.76 -26.02 -18.55
CA LEU A 548 -59.17 -26.23 -18.24
C LEU A 548 -60.06 -25.33 -19.11
N GLU A 549 -59.72 -24.05 -19.25
CA GLU A 549 -60.45 -23.11 -20.12
C GLU A 549 -60.36 -23.53 -21.58
N ALA A 550 -59.17 -23.91 -22.07
CA ALA A 550 -58.97 -24.36 -23.43
C ALA A 550 -59.75 -25.65 -23.75
N ASP A 551 -59.91 -26.58 -22.79
CA ASP A 551 -60.73 -27.78 -22.98
C ASP A 551 -62.23 -27.48 -22.90
N LEU A 552 -62.66 -26.61 -21.99
CA LEU A 552 -64.07 -26.17 -21.89
C LEU A 552 -64.52 -25.36 -23.11
N ALA A 553 -63.61 -24.65 -23.76
CA ALA A 553 -63.87 -23.93 -25.01
C ALA A 553 -64.02 -24.87 -26.23
N ARG A 554 -63.67 -26.15 -26.12
CA ARG A 554 -63.88 -27.14 -27.20
C ARG A 554 -65.34 -27.57 -27.30
N LYS A 555 -65.72 -28.03 -28.49
CA LYS A 555 -67.03 -28.65 -28.74
C LYS A 555 -67.25 -29.81 -27.76
N THR A 556 -68.45 -29.93 -27.21
CA THR A 556 -68.84 -30.86 -26.13
C THR A 556 -68.34 -32.29 -26.31
N ASN A 557 -68.29 -32.82 -27.53
CA ASN A 557 -67.83 -34.19 -27.81
C ASN A 557 -66.31 -34.40 -27.71
N HIS A 558 -65.52 -33.33 -27.65
CA HIS A 558 -64.05 -33.36 -27.57
C HIS A 558 -63.52 -32.90 -26.21
N GLN A 559 -64.41 -32.53 -25.30
CA GLN A 559 -64.08 -32.26 -23.92
C GLN A 559 -63.67 -33.56 -23.23
N LYS A 560 -62.81 -33.46 -22.23
CA LYS A 560 -62.32 -34.61 -21.45
C LYS A 560 -62.79 -34.46 -20.00
N PRO A 561 -64.03 -34.87 -19.66
CA PRO A 561 -64.64 -34.57 -18.35
C PRO A 561 -63.81 -35.07 -17.17
N ALA A 562 -63.22 -36.27 -17.28
CA ALA A 562 -62.38 -36.85 -16.23
C ALA A 562 -61.10 -36.03 -15.97
N LEU A 563 -60.48 -35.47 -17.01
CA LEU A 563 -59.30 -34.59 -16.88
C LEU A 563 -59.71 -33.21 -16.34
N GLN A 564 -60.88 -32.71 -16.72
CA GLN A 564 -61.41 -31.46 -16.17
C GLN A 564 -61.66 -31.57 -14.66
N GLU A 565 -62.22 -32.70 -14.18
CA GLU A 565 -62.36 -32.94 -12.74
C GLU A 565 -61.00 -33.00 -12.03
N GLN A 566 -60.02 -33.68 -12.63
CA GLN A 566 -58.67 -33.77 -12.07
C GLN A 566 -58.00 -32.39 -11.98
N TRP A 567 -58.03 -31.60 -13.05
CA TRP A 567 -57.47 -30.24 -13.05
C TRP A 567 -58.20 -29.34 -12.06
N LYS A 568 -59.53 -29.40 -11.97
CA LYS A 568 -60.29 -28.65 -10.96
C LYS A 568 -59.86 -29.00 -9.54
N LEU A 569 -59.61 -30.28 -9.25
CA LEU A 569 -59.21 -30.74 -7.93
C LEU A 569 -57.78 -30.25 -7.59
N GLU A 570 -56.87 -30.33 -8.56
CA GLU A 570 -55.47 -29.90 -8.43
C GLU A 570 -55.34 -28.37 -8.33
N ILE A 571 -56.11 -27.61 -9.12
CA ILE A 571 -56.28 -26.15 -9.02
C ILE A 571 -56.75 -25.79 -7.61
N ASN A 572 -57.75 -26.48 -7.09
CA ASN A 572 -58.31 -26.17 -5.76
C ASN A 572 -57.31 -26.48 -4.63
N GLN A 573 -56.50 -27.53 -4.78
CA GLN A 573 -55.39 -27.83 -3.87
C GLN A 573 -54.29 -26.76 -3.94
N LEU A 574 -53.88 -26.35 -5.14
CA LEU A 574 -52.88 -25.29 -5.33
C LEU A 574 -53.36 -23.95 -4.78
N LYS A 575 -54.64 -23.58 -5.01
CA LYS A 575 -55.23 -22.37 -4.43
C LYS A 575 -55.27 -22.40 -2.90
N LYS A 576 -55.54 -23.56 -2.28
CA LYS A 576 -55.42 -23.71 -0.81
C LYS A 576 -53.99 -23.55 -0.32
N LEU A 577 -53.02 -24.17 -1.01
CA LEU A 577 -51.60 -24.08 -0.65
C LEU A 577 -51.06 -22.64 -0.79
N LEU A 578 -51.53 -21.90 -1.80
CA LEU A 578 -51.22 -20.49 -2.04
C LEU A 578 -52.09 -19.50 -1.25
N LYS A 579 -53.02 -20.00 -0.41
CA LYS A 579 -53.97 -19.19 0.39
C LYS A 579 -54.87 -18.24 -0.44
N LEU A 580 -55.24 -18.64 -1.66
CA LEU A 580 -56.12 -17.88 -2.55
C LEU A 580 -57.62 -18.14 -2.35
N ILE A 581 -57.98 -19.23 -1.63
CA ILE A 581 -59.37 -19.60 -1.26
C ILE A 581 -59.39 -20.19 0.14
#